data_AF-R1GGD6-F1
#
_entry.id   AF-R1GGD6-F1
#
_cell.length_a   1.000
_cell.length_b   1.000
_cell.length_c   1.000
_cell.angle_alpha   90.00
_cell.angle_beta   90.00
_cell.angle_gamma   90.00
#
_symmetry.space_group_name_H-M   'P 1'
#
loop_
_entity.id
_entity.type
_entity.pdbx_description
1 polymer ?
#
loop_
_entity_poly.entity_id
_entity_poly.type
_entity_poly.pdbx_seq_one_letter_code
_entity_poly.pdbx_strand_id
1 'polypeptide(L)'
;MGVYHQGGVIPAQIWIARSGEPQVTKVYWWKTYSPPVWLLNGKNEVTDTVDLMGMKPETMAQRVANGTACSNAELDKGGKMGEREITYLVAPRSATFLDAFLDPGGEERDFSLEEVWSYKHHLNLDDLDFGDDGVMPTLRRVVGRRGIAVWKVKKECRSDSKSF
;
A
#
# COMPACT_ATOMS: atom_id res chain seq x y z
N MET A 1 -15.59 17.08 8.35
CA MET A 1 -14.74 16.25 7.47
C MET A 1 -14.55 16.96 6.14
N GLY A 2 -13.35 17.48 5.84
CA GLY A 2 -13.08 18.33 4.68
C GLY A 2 -12.46 17.59 3.48
N VAL A 3 -12.64 18.13 2.27
CA VAL A 3 -12.22 17.58 0.95
C VAL A 3 -10.76 17.08 0.91
N TYR A 4 -9.86 17.69 1.69
CA TYR A 4 -8.44 17.33 1.70
C TYR A 4 -8.13 16.04 2.49
N HIS A 5 -8.98 15.61 3.42
CA HIS A 5 -8.75 14.39 4.19
C HIS A 5 -9.01 13.10 3.43
N GLN A 6 -9.84 13.18 2.40
CA GLN A 6 -10.22 12.04 1.57
C GLN A 6 -9.72 12.18 0.14
N GLY A 7 -9.10 13.31 -0.19
CA GLY A 7 -8.56 13.57 -1.51
C GLY A 7 -7.56 12.49 -1.90
N GLY A 8 -7.67 11.93 -3.10
CA GLY A 8 -6.79 10.86 -3.55
C GLY A 8 -7.21 9.43 -3.19
N VAL A 9 -8.05 9.20 -2.18
CA VAL A 9 -8.58 7.86 -1.87
C VAL A 9 -9.46 7.35 -3.02
N ILE A 10 -10.44 8.16 -3.44
CA ILE A 10 -11.30 7.84 -4.59
C ILE A 10 -10.49 7.76 -5.90
N PRO A 11 -9.62 8.74 -6.23
CA PRO A 11 -8.72 8.62 -7.38
C PRO A 11 -7.84 7.36 -7.38
N ALA A 12 -7.31 6.93 -6.23
CA ALA A 12 -6.51 5.71 -6.12
C ALA A 12 -7.34 4.47 -6.49
N GLN A 13 -8.55 4.33 -5.94
CA GLN A 13 -9.44 3.20 -6.26
C GLN A 13 -9.86 3.18 -7.72
N ILE A 14 -10.20 4.34 -8.29
CA ILE A 14 -10.52 4.46 -9.73
C ILE A 14 -9.30 4.08 -10.58
N TRP A 15 -8.10 4.46 -10.16
CA TRP A 15 -6.86 4.07 -10.84
C TRP A 15 -6.64 2.55 -10.76
N ILE A 16 -6.82 1.92 -9.59
CA ILE A 16 -6.74 0.46 -9.43
C ILE A 16 -7.76 -0.27 -10.32
N ALA A 17 -8.98 0.26 -10.41
CA ALA A 17 -10.01 -0.26 -11.31
C ALA A 17 -9.57 -0.19 -12.78
N ARG A 18 -8.87 0.88 -13.18
CA ARG A 18 -8.48 1.18 -14.56
C ARG A 18 -7.09 0.69 -14.96
N SER A 19 -6.21 0.32 -14.03
CA SER A 19 -4.82 -0.07 -14.30
C SER A 19 -4.70 -1.23 -15.27
N GLY A 20 -5.79 -1.99 -15.48
CA GLY A 20 -5.83 -3.11 -16.42
C GLY A 20 -5.08 -4.34 -15.90
N GLU A 21 -4.57 -4.33 -14.67
CA GLU A 21 -3.99 -5.51 -14.02
C GLU A 21 -5.14 -6.38 -13.46
N PRO A 22 -5.48 -7.52 -14.08
CA PRO A 22 -6.49 -8.44 -13.53
C PRO A 22 -5.93 -9.22 -12.33
N GLN A 23 -4.62 -9.19 -12.10
CA GLN A 23 -3.97 -9.92 -11.03
C GLN A 23 -3.94 -9.17 -9.69
N VAL A 24 -4.52 -7.97 -9.60
CA VAL A 24 -4.63 -7.26 -8.32
C VAL A 24 -5.68 -7.94 -7.47
N THR A 25 -5.24 -8.80 -6.55
CA THR A 25 -6.11 -9.56 -5.67
C THR A 25 -6.27 -8.91 -4.30
N LYS A 26 -5.36 -8.00 -3.92
CA LYS A 26 -5.35 -7.44 -2.57
C LYS A 26 -4.89 -6.00 -2.54
N VAL A 27 -5.65 -5.18 -1.82
CA VAL A 27 -5.36 -3.76 -1.61
C VAL A 27 -5.48 -3.44 -0.13
N TYR A 28 -4.36 -3.15 0.52
CA TYR A 28 -4.31 -2.71 1.90
C TYR A 28 -4.42 -1.18 1.97
N TRP A 29 -5.27 -0.66 2.86
CA TRP A 29 -5.42 0.79 3.09
C TRP A 29 -4.90 1.13 4.48
N TRP A 30 -3.74 1.78 4.56
CA TRP A 30 -3.09 2.12 5.84
C TRP A 30 -3.16 3.62 6.13
N LYS A 31 -3.46 3.97 7.39
CA LYS A 31 -3.76 5.34 7.86
C LYS A 31 -4.92 6.04 7.13
N THR A 32 -5.65 5.32 6.29
CA THR A 32 -6.83 5.80 5.58
C THR A 32 -7.81 4.64 5.39
N TYR A 33 -9.09 4.95 5.15
CA TYR A 33 -10.11 3.94 4.90
C TYR A 33 -10.21 3.66 3.40
N SER A 34 -10.48 2.40 3.06
CA SER A 34 -10.85 2.03 1.70
C SER A 34 -12.14 2.74 1.27
N PRO A 35 -12.22 3.17 0.01
CA PRO A 35 -13.46 3.67 -0.55
C PRO A 35 -14.40 2.51 -0.90
N PRO A 36 -15.69 2.80 -1.16
CA PRO A 36 -16.65 1.76 -1.51
C PRO A 36 -16.18 0.88 -2.67
N VAL A 37 -16.29 -0.45 -2.49
CA VAL A 37 -15.77 -1.45 -3.44
C VAL A 37 -16.43 -1.40 -4.82
N TRP A 38 -17.63 -0.84 -4.96
CA TRP A 38 -18.30 -0.68 -6.26
C TRP A 38 -17.50 0.22 -7.23
N LEU A 39 -16.59 1.06 -6.73
CA LEU A 39 -15.67 1.85 -7.53
C LEU A 39 -14.58 1.01 -8.22
N LEU A 40 -14.42 -0.26 -7.85
CA LEU A 40 -13.54 -1.22 -8.53
C LEU A 40 -14.10 -1.71 -9.88
N ASN A 41 -15.29 -1.24 -10.29
CA ASN A 41 -15.88 -1.50 -11.60
C ASN A 41 -15.95 -3.01 -11.94
N GLY A 42 -16.46 -3.81 -11.00
CA GLY A 42 -16.60 -5.27 -11.14
C GLY A 42 -15.38 -6.09 -10.73
N LYS A 43 -14.21 -5.47 -10.46
CA LYS A 43 -13.04 -6.19 -9.95
C LYS A 43 -13.16 -6.61 -8.48
N ASN A 44 -14.16 -6.13 -7.76
CA ASN A 44 -14.39 -6.50 -6.35
C ASN A 44 -14.73 -7.99 -6.14
N GLU A 45 -14.96 -8.77 -7.21
CA GLU A 45 -15.11 -10.23 -7.13
C GLU A 45 -13.76 -10.96 -6.93
N VAL A 46 -12.66 -10.32 -7.34
CA VAL A 46 -11.30 -10.90 -7.31
C VAL A 46 -10.31 -10.08 -6.48
N THR A 47 -10.65 -8.81 -6.20
CA THR A 47 -9.83 -7.88 -5.42
C THR A 47 -10.40 -7.67 -4.02
N ASP A 48 -9.70 -8.16 -3.00
CA ASP A 48 -9.99 -7.90 -1.61
C ASP A 48 -9.41 -6.55 -1.17
N THR A 49 -10.26 -5.67 -0.63
CA THR A 49 -9.83 -4.44 0.02
C THR A 49 -9.80 -4.63 1.54
N VAL A 50 -8.65 -4.35 2.17
CA VAL A 50 -8.44 -4.56 3.61
C VAL A 50 -8.07 -3.25 4.28
N ASP A 51 -8.92 -2.81 5.22
CA ASP A 51 -8.66 -1.62 6.03
C ASP A 51 -7.69 -1.92 7.16
N LEU A 52 -6.59 -1.17 7.20
CA LEU A 52 -5.58 -1.22 8.25
C LEU A 52 -5.53 0.10 9.04
N MET A 53 -6.59 0.91 9.00
CA MET A 53 -6.64 2.16 9.77
C MET A 53 -6.43 1.90 11.27
N GLY A 54 -5.57 2.71 11.91
CA GLY A 54 -5.23 2.57 13.32
C GLY A 54 -4.25 1.44 13.64
N MET A 55 -3.86 0.62 12.66
CA MET A 55 -2.87 -0.44 12.86
C MET A 55 -1.47 0.17 13.05
N LYS A 56 -0.76 -0.28 14.09
CA LYS A 56 0.63 0.13 14.37
C LYS A 56 1.56 -0.25 13.21
N PRO A 57 2.63 0.53 12.96
CA PRO A 57 3.48 0.33 11.78
C PRO A 57 4.07 -1.08 11.64
N GLU A 58 4.58 -1.66 12.73
CA GLU A 58 5.21 -2.98 12.71
C GLU A 58 4.18 -4.09 12.46
N THR A 59 3.00 -3.98 13.09
CA THR A 59 1.88 -4.91 12.88
C THR A 59 1.34 -4.80 11.46
N MET A 60 1.30 -3.59 10.89
CA MET A 60 0.93 -3.37 9.50
C MET A 60 1.92 -4.05 8.55
N ALA A 61 3.22 -3.86 8.76
CA ALA A 61 4.25 -4.51 7.95
C ALA A 61 4.12 -6.04 7.99
N GLN A 62 3.97 -6.62 9.18
CA GLN A 62 3.75 -8.06 9.33
C GLN A 62 2.46 -8.54 8.63
N ARG A 63 1.37 -7.77 8.74
CA ARG A 63 0.09 -8.11 8.10
C ARG A 63 0.21 -8.10 6.57
N VAL A 64 0.91 -7.11 6.01
CA VAL A 64 1.17 -7.00 4.57
C VAL A 64 2.11 -8.12 4.11
N ALA A 65 3.22 -8.36 4.82
CA ALA A 65 4.18 -9.41 4.51
C ALA A 65 3.54 -10.81 4.50
N ASN A 66 2.71 -11.13 5.49
CA ASN A 66 2.05 -12.43 5.61
C ASN A 66 0.94 -12.63 4.56
N GLY A 67 0.26 -11.55 4.17
CA GLY A 67 -0.82 -11.61 3.20
C GLY A 67 -0.41 -11.41 1.75
N THR A 68 0.86 -11.10 1.48
CA THR A 68 1.39 -10.94 0.12
C THR A 68 2.05 -12.24 -0.33
N ALA A 69 1.67 -12.73 -1.52
CA ALA A 69 2.33 -13.88 -2.13
C ALA A 69 3.77 -13.56 -2.51
N CYS A 70 4.61 -14.60 -2.57
CA CYS A 70 6.00 -14.46 -3.03
C CYS A 70 6.03 -14.05 -4.51
N SER A 71 6.97 -13.19 -4.90
CA SER A 71 7.09 -12.66 -6.27
C SER A 71 7.42 -13.74 -7.31
N ASN A 72 7.88 -14.91 -6.86
CA ASN A 72 8.16 -16.10 -7.66
C ASN A 72 7.06 -17.18 -7.58
N ALA A 73 6.01 -16.97 -6.78
CA ALA A 73 4.89 -17.91 -6.71
C ALA A 73 4.02 -17.78 -7.96
N GLU A 74 3.74 -18.91 -8.61
CA GLU A 74 2.75 -19.00 -9.69
C GLU A 74 1.35 -19.15 -9.09
N LEU A 75 0.33 -18.55 -9.71
CA LEU A 75 -1.06 -18.70 -9.27
C LEU A 75 -1.56 -20.14 -9.53
N ASP A 76 -1.96 -20.84 -8.47
CA ASP A 76 -2.43 -22.23 -8.58
C ASP A 76 -3.85 -22.37 -9.19
N LYS A 77 -4.73 -21.37 -9.12
CA LYS A 77 -6.09 -21.43 -9.69
C LYS A 77 -6.67 -20.06 -10.09
N GLY A 78 -7.32 -20.02 -11.26
CA GLY A 78 -8.22 -18.93 -11.68
C GLY A 78 -7.58 -17.80 -12.50
N GLY A 79 -6.24 -17.70 -12.52
CA GLY A 79 -5.50 -16.86 -13.46
C GLY A 79 -5.07 -17.65 -14.71
N LYS A 80 -4.66 -16.95 -15.77
CA LYS A 80 -3.96 -17.64 -16.87
C LYS A 80 -2.66 -18.25 -16.28
N MET A 81 -2.30 -19.44 -16.73
CA MET A 81 -1.05 -20.12 -16.35
C MET A 81 0.13 -19.15 -16.48
N GLY A 82 0.88 -18.91 -15.39
CA GLY A 82 2.01 -17.98 -15.33
C GLY A 82 1.70 -16.54 -14.87
N GLU A 83 0.45 -16.20 -14.56
CA GLU A 83 0.11 -14.92 -13.93
C GLU A 83 0.44 -14.95 -12.42
N ARG A 84 0.83 -13.80 -11.86
CA ARG A 84 1.29 -13.65 -10.47
C ARG A 84 0.38 -12.71 -9.70
N GLU A 85 0.07 -13.06 -8.46
CA GLU A 85 -0.72 -12.23 -7.56
C GLU A 85 -0.08 -10.85 -7.34
N ILE A 86 -0.86 -9.78 -7.47
CA ILE A 86 -0.41 -8.41 -7.20
C ILE A 86 -1.11 -7.90 -5.95
N THR A 87 -0.28 -7.50 -4.98
CA THR A 87 -0.73 -6.83 -3.76
C THR A 87 -0.32 -5.36 -3.81
N TYR A 88 -1.27 -4.49 -3.48
CA TYR A 88 -1.02 -3.07 -3.27
C TYR A 88 -1.15 -2.66 -1.81
N LEU A 89 -0.32 -1.70 -1.41
CA LEU A 89 -0.45 -0.93 -0.18
C LEU A 89 -0.75 0.51 -0.55
N VAL A 90 -1.88 1.03 -0.10
CA VAL A 90 -2.27 2.43 -0.26
C VAL A 90 -2.03 3.14 1.07
N ALA A 91 -1.20 4.19 1.03
CA ALA A 91 -0.81 4.92 2.23
C ALA A 91 -0.46 6.38 1.92
N PRO A 92 -0.56 7.29 2.90
CA PRO A 92 -0.03 8.65 2.80
C PRO A 92 1.47 8.65 2.50
N ARG A 93 1.92 9.53 1.59
CA ARG A 93 3.35 9.68 1.26
C ARG A 93 4.17 10.27 2.41
N SER A 94 3.51 10.88 3.37
CA SER A 94 4.07 11.38 4.62
C SER A 94 4.34 10.29 5.66
N ALA A 95 3.90 9.04 5.43
CA ALA A 95 4.19 7.92 6.32
C ALA A 95 5.66 7.47 6.19
N THR A 96 6.57 8.18 6.89
CA THR A 96 8.03 7.97 6.83
C THR A 96 8.47 6.57 7.25
N PHE A 97 7.66 5.83 8.02
CA PHE A 97 7.92 4.42 8.31
C PHE A 97 8.11 3.58 7.04
N LEU A 98 7.41 3.91 5.95
CA LEU A 98 7.52 3.18 4.69
C LEU A 98 8.87 3.43 3.97
N ASP A 99 9.63 4.46 4.35
CA ASP A 99 10.92 4.78 3.72
C ASP A 99 11.91 3.62 3.82
N ALA A 100 11.83 2.87 4.93
CA ALA A 100 12.65 1.68 5.16
C ALA A 100 12.36 0.52 4.18
N PHE A 101 11.28 0.59 3.41
CA PHE A 101 10.86 -0.43 2.43
C PHE A 101 11.05 0.04 0.99
N LEU A 102 11.51 1.28 0.76
CA LEU A 102 11.73 1.84 -0.58
C LEU A 102 13.09 1.48 -1.18
N ASP A 103 14.06 1.13 -0.34
CA ASP A 103 15.43 0.81 -0.76
C ASP A 103 15.68 -0.71 -0.72
N PRO A 104 15.83 -1.37 -1.88
CA PRO A 104 16.15 -2.80 -1.94
C PRO A 104 17.60 -3.13 -1.52
N GLY A 105 18.46 -2.13 -1.27
CA GLY A 105 19.86 -2.30 -0.86
C GLY A 105 20.11 -2.25 0.66
N GLY A 106 19.09 -1.95 1.47
CA GLY A 106 19.15 -2.01 2.93
C GLY A 106 18.91 -3.42 3.49
N GLU A 107 19.10 -3.62 4.80
CA GLU A 107 18.90 -4.87 5.55
C GLU A 107 17.79 -5.81 4.99
N GLU A 108 17.97 -7.13 5.07
CA GLU A 108 17.00 -8.14 4.63
C GLU A 108 15.60 -7.84 5.24
N ARG A 109 14.67 -7.33 4.42
CA ARG A 109 13.28 -7.01 4.79
C ARG A 109 12.32 -8.02 4.20
N ASP A 110 11.19 -8.20 4.86
CA ASP A 110 10.14 -9.14 4.43
C ASP A 110 9.51 -8.77 3.08
N PHE A 111 9.58 -7.51 2.65
CA PHE A 111 9.13 -7.04 1.34
C PHE A 111 9.75 -5.67 1.00
N SER A 112 9.65 -5.28 -0.27
CA SER A 112 9.95 -3.92 -0.76
C SER A 112 8.73 -3.29 -1.42
N LEU A 113 8.75 -1.96 -1.53
CA LEU A 113 7.65 -1.14 -2.06
C LEU A 113 8.10 -0.36 -3.30
N GLU A 114 7.30 -0.43 -4.35
CA GLU A 114 7.48 0.35 -5.58
C GLU A 114 6.31 1.34 -5.75
N GLU A 115 6.57 2.65 -5.83
CA GLU A 115 5.52 3.65 -6.11
C GLU A 115 5.01 3.42 -7.54
N VAL A 116 3.76 2.97 -7.69
CA VAL A 116 3.14 2.79 -9.01
C VAL A 116 2.16 3.90 -9.38
N TRP A 117 1.67 4.63 -8.37
CA TRP A 117 0.81 5.79 -8.57
C TRP A 117 0.81 6.70 -7.34
N SER A 118 0.59 8.00 -7.53
CA SER A 118 0.38 8.93 -6.41
C SER A 118 -0.52 10.11 -6.76
N TYR A 119 -1.11 10.71 -5.72
CA TYR A 119 -1.94 11.90 -5.81
C TYR A 119 -1.59 12.90 -4.72
N LYS A 120 -1.20 14.12 -5.14
CA LYS A 120 -0.59 15.13 -4.26
C LYS A 120 -1.58 15.85 -3.34
N HIS A 121 -2.89 15.79 -3.63
CA HIS A 121 -3.91 16.49 -2.85
C HIS A 121 -4.58 15.55 -1.84
N HIS A 122 -3.79 15.01 -0.92
CA HIS A 122 -4.25 14.26 0.26
C HIS A 122 -3.52 14.79 1.49
N LEU A 123 -4.26 15.05 2.56
CA LEU A 123 -3.71 15.36 3.88
C LEU A 123 -4.10 14.23 4.83
N ASN A 124 -3.08 13.59 5.42
CA ASN A 124 -3.30 12.62 6.47
C ASN A 124 -3.45 13.34 7.81
N LEU A 125 -4.46 12.95 8.58
CA LEU A 125 -4.90 13.66 9.79
C LEU A 125 -4.01 13.34 10.98
N ASP A 126 -3.46 12.12 11.00
CA ASP A 126 -2.48 11.65 11.97
C ASP A 126 -1.18 12.49 11.94
N ASP A 127 -0.85 13.10 10.81
CA ASP A 127 0.36 13.93 10.70
C ASP A 127 0.16 15.36 11.22
N LEU A 128 -1.07 15.69 11.64
CA LEU A 128 -1.44 16.95 12.30
C LEU A 128 -1.65 16.76 13.81
N ASP A 129 -1.34 15.59 14.37
CA ASP A 129 -1.29 15.44 15.83
C ASP A 129 0.02 16.03 16.35
N PHE A 130 -0.06 17.27 16.83
CA PHE A 130 1.04 18.17 17.20
C PHE A 130 1.71 17.77 18.53
N GLY A 131 2.12 16.51 18.68
CA GLY A 131 2.83 16.04 19.87
C GLY A 131 4.28 16.57 19.91
N ASP A 132 4.53 17.53 20.81
CA ASP A 132 5.81 18.04 21.38
C ASP A 132 7.02 18.39 20.48
N ASP A 133 7.05 18.07 19.18
CA ASP A 133 8.22 18.27 18.30
C ASP A 133 8.36 19.69 17.70
N GLY A 134 7.47 20.62 18.08
CA GLY A 134 7.44 21.98 17.55
C GLY A 134 6.79 22.09 16.15
N VAL A 135 6.16 23.23 15.90
CA VAL A 135 5.25 23.43 14.76
C VAL A 135 5.99 23.45 13.40
N MET A 136 7.20 24.01 13.33
CA MET A 136 7.87 24.30 12.06
C MET A 136 8.49 23.09 11.32
N PRO A 137 9.17 22.13 11.97
CA PRO A 137 9.74 20.96 11.29
C PRO A 137 8.65 20.02 10.75
N THR A 138 7.61 19.80 11.56
CA THR A 138 6.45 18.97 11.21
C THR A 138 5.66 19.57 10.05
N LEU A 139 5.41 20.89 10.05
CA LEU A 139 4.68 21.55 8.96
C LEU A 139 5.45 21.50 7.63
N ARG A 140 6.78 21.69 7.64
CA ARG A 140 7.62 21.55 6.43
C ARG A 140 7.58 20.13 5.86
N ARG A 141 7.62 19.11 6.73
CA ARG A 141 7.53 17.70 6.35
C ARG A 141 6.18 17.36 5.71
N VAL A 142 5.08 17.80 6.35
CA VAL A 142 3.71 17.54 5.86
C VAL A 142 3.45 18.23 4.52
N VAL A 143 3.98 19.44 4.30
CA VAL A 143 3.81 20.15 3.02
C VAL A 143 4.67 19.55 1.90
N GLY A 144 5.88 19.07 2.21
CA GLY A 144 6.80 18.50 1.23
C GLY A 144 6.42 17.09 0.75
N ARG A 145 5.85 16.27 1.63
CA ARG A 145 5.47 14.88 1.36
C ARG A 145 3.96 14.64 1.33
N ARG A 146 3.16 15.69 1.16
CA ARG A 146 1.70 15.56 1.03
C ARG A 146 1.31 14.62 -0.11
N GLY A 147 0.16 13.98 0.06
CA GLY A 147 -0.40 13.08 -0.92
C GLY A 147 -0.58 11.65 -0.41
N ILE A 148 -1.24 10.86 -1.24
CA ILE A 148 -1.44 9.43 -1.08
C ILE A 148 -0.73 8.73 -2.22
N ALA A 149 -0.19 7.55 -1.97
CA ALA A 149 0.46 6.72 -2.97
C ALA A 149 -0.09 5.30 -2.92
N VAL A 150 -0.08 4.67 -4.09
CA VAL A 150 -0.29 3.23 -4.27
C VAL A 150 1.08 2.63 -4.48
N TRP A 151 1.44 1.70 -3.60
CA TRP A 151 2.71 0.99 -3.60
C TRP A 151 2.47 -0.46 -4.02
N LYS A 152 3.21 -0.95 -5.01
CA LYS A 152 3.27 -2.37 -5.32
C LYS A 152 4.18 -3.07 -4.32
N VAL A 153 3.64 -4.09 -3.66
CA VAL A 153 4.36 -4.87 -2.65
C VAL A 153 5.10 -6.00 -3.36
N LYS A 154 6.42 -6.07 -3.19
CA LYS A 154 7.28 -7.12 -3.74
C LYS A 154 7.88 -7.92 -2.59
N LYS A 155 7.49 -9.18 -2.47
CA LYS A 155 8.04 -10.10 -1.47
C LYS A 155 8.97 -11.10 -2.14
N GLU A 156 10.23 -11.13 -1.74
CA GLU A 156 11.16 -12.17 -2.17
C GLU A 156 11.13 -13.31 -1.15
N CYS A 157 10.96 -14.54 -1.63
CA CYS A 157 10.96 -15.72 -0.78
C CYS A 157 12.13 -16.59 -1.18
N ARG A 158 12.94 -16.99 -0.20
CA ARG A 158 13.96 -18.02 -0.42
C ARG A 158 13.24 -19.31 -0.79
N SER A 159 13.60 -19.89 -1.92
CA SER A 159 13.22 -21.26 -2.24
C SER A 159 13.96 -22.16 -1.26
N ASP A 160 13.24 -22.77 -0.32
CA ASP A 160 13.81 -23.79 0.56
C ASP A 160 14.49 -24.84 -0.31
N SER A 161 15.82 -24.84 -0.27
CA SER A 161 16.63 -25.91 -0.83
C SER A 161 16.34 -27.11 0.06
N LYS A 162 15.45 -28.01 -0.39
CA LYS A 162 15.31 -29.32 0.25
C LYS A 162 16.70 -29.94 0.32
N SER A 163 17.32 -29.90 1.49
CA SER A 163 18.48 -30.72 1.80
C SER A 163 17.98 -32.16 1.81
N PHE A 164 18.42 -32.91 0.80
CA PHE A 164 18.27 -34.36 0.73
C PHE A 164 19.11 -35.05 1.80
#